data_AF-A0A1G1QC99-F1
#
_entry.id   AF-A0A1G1QC99-F1
#
_cell.length_a   1.000
_cell.length_b   1.000
_cell.length_c   1.000
_cell.angle_alpha   90.00
_cell.angle_beta   90.00
_cell.angle_gamma   90.00
#
_symmetry.space_group_name_H-M   'P 1'
#
loop_
_entity.id
_entity.type
_entity.pdbx_description
1 polymer ?
#
loop_
_entity_poly.entity_id
_entity_poly.type
_entity_poly.pdbx_seq_one_letter_code
_entity_poly.pdbx_strand_id
1 'polypeptide(L)'
;MDKKDEKNLKIRYLTWLYKTVKEAFDRYERKFTQLEIDEFILKEIEKELKGSYLPQEKKALEKLVNGFRNYIAEKEKACLKLKYKGKKIEPEFIFLDVKLESIEKAIAGEFGKCALDKIKEGYQQEMLKRIMEQKEAR
;
A
#
# COMPACT_ATOMS: atom_id res chain seq x y z
N MET A 1 1.59 20.94 34.30
CA MET A 1 1.71 19.72 33.49
C MET A 1 3.04 19.09 33.85
N ASP A 2 3.06 17.84 34.31
CA ASP A 2 4.34 17.20 34.64
C ASP A 2 5.09 16.79 33.35
N LYS A 3 6.39 16.49 33.45
CA LYS A 3 7.20 16.09 32.28
C LYS A 3 6.73 14.79 31.63
N LYS A 4 6.05 13.91 32.39
CA LYS A 4 5.51 12.65 31.91
C LYS A 4 4.24 12.88 31.08
N ASP A 5 3.37 13.80 31.48
CA ASP A 5 2.18 14.22 30.76
C ASP A 5 2.54 14.86 29.41
N GLU A 6 3.55 15.73 29.39
CA GLU A 6 4.07 16.32 28.16
C GLU A 6 4.59 15.24 27.20
N LYS A 7 5.41 14.32 27.72
CA LYS A 7 5.95 13.20 26.96
C LYS A 7 4.84 12.29 26.41
N ASN A 8 3.83 12.00 27.22
CA ASN A 8 2.66 11.22 26.83
C ASN A 8 1.79 11.94 25.77
N LEU A 9 1.72 13.27 25.82
CA LEU A 9 1.01 14.04 24.80
C LEU A 9 1.77 14.01 23.47
N LYS A 10 3.09 14.23 23.50
CA LYS A 10 3.95 14.18 22.31
C LYS A 10 3.88 12.82 21.61
N ILE A 11 3.99 11.71 22.34
CA ILE A 11 3.93 10.37 21.72
C ILE A 11 2.56 10.11 21.08
N ARG A 12 1.46 10.47 21.75
CA ARG A 12 0.11 10.31 21.18
C ARG A 12 -0.05 11.12 19.89
N TYR A 13 0.41 12.37 19.91
CA TYR A 13 0.31 13.25 18.75
C TYR A 13 1.16 12.75 17.57
N LEU A 14 2.41 12.33 17.82
CA LEU A 14 3.28 11.81 16.77
C LEU A 14 2.78 10.46 16.21
N THR A 15 2.23 9.59 17.05
CA THR A 15 1.58 8.35 16.58
C THR A 15 0.39 8.67 15.67
N TRP A 16 -0.47 9.61 16.08
CA TRP A 16 -1.61 10.04 15.25
C TRP A 16 -1.16 10.67 13.93
N LEU A 17 -0.12 11.52 13.95
CA LEU A 17 0.47 12.11 12.75
C LEU A 17 1.03 11.05 11.81
N TYR A 18 1.83 10.11 12.34
CA TYR A 18 2.38 8.99 11.57
C TYR A 18 1.26 8.21 10.89
N LYS A 19 0.25 7.78 11.65
CA LYS A 19 -0.91 7.04 11.12
C LYS A 19 -1.59 7.80 9.99
N THR A 20 -1.93 9.06 10.21
CA THR A 20 -2.70 9.86 9.23
C THR A 20 -1.90 10.08 7.94
N VAL A 21 -0.61 10.38 8.05
CA VAL A 21 0.25 10.59 6.87
C VAL A 21 0.55 9.27 6.17
N LYS A 22 0.80 8.19 6.91
CA LYS A 22 1.03 6.86 6.33
C LYS A 22 -0.21 6.33 5.62
N GLU A 23 -1.42 6.48 6.16
CA GLU A 23 -2.65 6.11 5.45
C GLU A 23 -2.83 6.91 4.15
N ALA A 24 -2.48 8.21 4.17
CA ALA A 24 -2.52 9.04 2.97
C ALA A 24 -1.51 8.60 1.91
N PHE A 25 -0.28 8.31 2.34
CA PHE A 25 0.78 7.81 1.48
C PHE A 25 0.50 6.41 0.94
N ASP A 26 -0.04 5.51 1.76
CA ASP A 26 -0.41 4.15 1.38
C ASP A 26 -1.49 4.13 0.30
N ARG A 27 -2.34 5.16 0.19
CA ARG A 27 -3.29 5.27 -0.94
C ARG A 27 -2.59 5.40 -2.29
N TYR A 28 -1.43 6.03 -2.32
CA TYR A 28 -0.58 6.10 -3.50
C TYR A 28 0.16 4.76 -3.69
N GLU A 29 0.90 4.30 -2.67
CA GLU A 29 1.71 3.07 -2.76
C GLU A 29 0.88 1.84 -3.11
N ARG A 30 -0.30 1.67 -2.50
CA ARG A 30 -1.17 0.50 -2.69
C ARG A 30 -1.46 0.21 -4.14
N LYS A 31 -1.65 1.23 -4.98
CA LYS A 31 -1.98 1.01 -6.40
C LYS A 31 -0.80 0.43 -7.18
N PHE A 32 0.43 0.83 -6.83
CA PHE A 32 1.65 0.26 -7.41
C PHE A 32 1.88 -1.16 -6.91
N THR A 33 1.79 -1.37 -5.59
CA THR A 33 1.93 -2.72 -5.00
C THR A 33 0.89 -3.69 -5.54
N GLN A 34 -0.36 -3.25 -5.73
CA GLN A 34 -1.40 -4.06 -6.35
C GLN A 34 -1.05 -4.46 -7.79
N LEU A 35 -0.48 -3.54 -8.58
CA LEU A 35 -0.07 -3.83 -9.95
C LEU A 35 1.02 -4.91 -9.97
N GLU A 36 2.06 -4.77 -9.15
CA GLU A 36 3.15 -5.74 -9.05
C GLU A 36 2.64 -7.13 -8.62
N ILE A 37 1.74 -7.18 -7.63
CA ILE A 37 1.11 -8.43 -7.18
C ILE A 37 0.25 -9.06 -8.28
N ASP A 38 -0.58 -8.27 -8.97
CA ASP A 38 -1.44 -8.78 -10.04
C ASP A 38 -0.62 -9.32 -11.22
N GLU A 39 0.47 -8.65 -11.59
CA GLU A 39 1.41 -9.14 -12.62
C GLU A 39 2.06 -10.46 -12.22
N PHE A 40 2.45 -10.60 -10.95
CA PHE A 40 2.97 -11.86 -10.43
C PHE A 40 1.91 -12.97 -10.52
N ILE A 41 0.67 -12.68 -10.08
CA ILE A 41 -0.45 -13.63 -10.16
C ILE A 41 -0.72 -14.03 -11.62
N LEU A 42 -0.72 -13.08 -12.57
CA LEU A 42 -0.90 -13.38 -14.00
C LEU A 42 0.18 -14.34 -14.50
N LYS A 43 1.45 -14.13 -14.14
CA LYS A 43 2.56 -15.02 -14.53
C LYS A 43 2.37 -16.44 -14.01
N GLU A 44 1.95 -16.59 -12.76
CA GLU A 44 1.68 -17.92 -12.18
C GLU A 44 0.47 -18.58 -12.86
N ILE A 45 -0.61 -17.84 -13.12
CA ILE A 45 -1.76 -18.33 -13.89
C ILE A 45 -1.32 -18.80 -15.29
N GLU A 46 -0.56 -17.99 -16.02
CA GLU A 46 -0.08 -18.34 -17.36
C GLU A 46 0.87 -19.55 -17.36
N LYS A 47 1.63 -19.74 -16.29
CA LYS A 47 2.52 -20.89 -16.11
C LYS A 47 1.73 -22.18 -15.88
N GLU A 48 0.77 -22.17 -14.97
CA GLU A 48 -0.08 -23.34 -14.68
C GLU A 48 -0.95 -23.69 -15.90
N LEU A 49 -1.44 -22.69 -16.63
CA LEU A 49 -2.29 -22.91 -17.80
C LEU A 49 -1.56 -23.42 -19.05
N LYS A 50 -0.22 -23.55 -19.03
CA LYS A 50 0.55 -24.18 -20.12
C LYS A 50 0.34 -25.70 -20.19
N GLY A 51 -0.26 -26.32 -19.17
CA GLY A 51 -0.60 -27.75 -19.13
C GLY A 51 -1.95 -28.07 -19.80
N SER A 52 -2.02 -29.24 -20.45
CA SER A 52 -3.05 -29.75 -21.36
C SER A 52 -4.53 -29.55 -20.94
N TYR A 53 -5.19 -28.56 -21.55
CA TYR A 53 -6.67 -28.45 -21.60
C TYR A 53 -7.19 -28.88 -22.97
N LEU A 54 -8.45 -29.34 -23.04
CA LEU A 54 -9.10 -29.62 -24.32
C LEU A 54 -9.23 -28.33 -25.15
N PRO A 55 -9.22 -28.38 -26.50
CA PRO A 55 -9.25 -27.18 -27.35
C PRO A 55 -10.40 -26.20 -27.06
N GLN A 56 -11.56 -26.73 -26.66
CA GLN A 56 -12.74 -25.95 -26.28
C GLN A 56 -12.59 -25.20 -24.95
N GLU A 57 -11.88 -25.79 -23.97
CA GLU A 57 -11.60 -25.19 -22.67
C GLU A 57 -10.50 -24.12 -22.80
N LYS A 58 -9.51 -24.39 -23.67
CA LYS A 58 -8.41 -23.47 -23.96
C LYS A 58 -8.90 -22.09 -24.39
N LYS A 59 -9.89 -22.02 -25.28
CA LYS A 59 -10.45 -20.75 -25.76
C LYS A 59 -11.17 -19.96 -24.66
N ALA A 60 -11.90 -20.66 -23.78
CA ALA A 60 -12.59 -20.02 -22.65
C ALA A 60 -11.58 -19.48 -21.62
N LEU A 61 -10.55 -20.27 -21.30
CA LEU A 61 -9.47 -19.89 -20.39
C LEU A 61 -8.65 -18.72 -20.95
N GLU A 62 -8.29 -18.75 -22.23
CA GLU A 62 -7.59 -17.64 -22.90
C GLU A 62 -8.39 -16.34 -22.82
N LYS A 63 -9.72 -16.39 -22.93
CA LYS A 63 -10.57 -15.20 -22.77
C LYS A 63 -10.47 -14.62 -21.35
N LEU A 64 -10.46 -15.47 -20.32
CA LEU A 64 -10.33 -15.02 -18.92
C LEU A 64 -8.96 -14.42 -18.65
N VAL A 65 -7.89 -15.08 -19.11
CA VAL A 65 -6.51 -14.60 -18.98
C VAL A 65 -6.33 -13.26 -19.69
N ASN A 66 -6.83 -13.12 -20.92
CA ASN A 66 -6.79 -11.86 -21.65
C ASN A 66 -7.61 -10.77 -20.95
N GLY A 67 -8.74 -11.12 -20.34
CA GLY A 67 -9.52 -10.20 -19.51
C GLY A 67 -8.70 -9.68 -18.32
N PHE A 68 -8.00 -10.57 -17.61
CA PHE A 68 -7.15 -10.18 -16.49
C PHE A 68 -5.94 -9.35 -16.95
N ARG A 69 -5.31 -9.70 -18.07
CA ARG A 69 -4.23 -8.92 -18.68
C ARG A 69 -4.68 -7.50 -19.03
N ASN A 70 -5.87 -7.34 -19.62
CA ASN A 70 -6.43 -6.04 -19.94
C ASN A 70 -6.71 -5.22 -18.67
N TYR A 71 -7.23 -5.87 -17.62
CA TYR A 71 -7.43 -5.23 -16.32
C TYR A 71 -6.11 -4.67 -15.74
N ILE A 72 -5.04 -5.47 -15.77
CA ILE A 72 -3.70 -5.05 -15.32
C ILE A 72 -3.20 -3.87 -16.16
N ALA A 73 -3.31 -3.94 -17.48
CA ALA A 73 -2.85 -2.86 -18.38
C ALA A 73 -3.61 -1.54 -18.14
N GLU A 74 -4.92 -1.59 -17.90
CA GLU A 74 -5.69 -0.39 -17.56
C GLU A 74 -5.33 0.15 -16.17
N LYS A 75 -5.05 -0.73 -15.21
CA LYS A 75 -4.53 -0.34 -13.89
C LYS A 75 -3.16 0.33 -14.01
N GLU A 76 -2.25 -0.21 -14.80
CA GLU A 76 -0.92 0.38 -15.04
C GLU A 76 -1.04 1.81 -15.58
N LYS A 77 -1.88 2.02 -16.61
CA LYS A 77 -2.15 3.36 -17.14
C LYS A 77 -2.68 4.31 -16.07
N ALA A 78 -3.55 3.84 -15.17
CA ALA A 78 -4.07 4.64 -14.07
C ALA A 78 -2.98 4.97 -13.02
N CYS A 79 -2.14 4.00 -12.66
CA CYS A 79 -1.00 4.19 -11.77
C CYS A 79 -0.01 5.21 -12.32
N LEU A 80 0.33 5.11 -13.62
CA LEU A 80 1.22 6.06 -14.28
C LEU A 80 0.69 7.49 -14.25
N LYS A 81 -0.63 7.70 -14.42
CA LYS A 81 -1.25 9.03 -14.32
C LYS A 81 -1.20 9.62 -12.90
N LEU A 82 -1.21 8.77 -11.87
CA LEU A 82 -1.14 9.20 -10.47
C LEU A 82 0.29 9.52 -10.04
N LYS A 83 1.27 8.73 -10.52
CA LYS A 83 2.68 9.00 -10.24
C LYS A 83 3.20 10.16 -11.07
N TYR A 84 2.82 10.22 -12.34
CA TYR A 84 3.39 11.14 -13.32
C TYR A 84 2.31 12.03 -13.95
N LYS A 85 2.37 13.33 -13.63
CA LYS A 85 1.63 14.37 -14.35
C LYS A 85 2.55 14.97 -15.42
N GLY A 86 2.46 14.44 -16.64
CA GLY A 86 3.29 14.90 -17.75
C GLY A 86 4.79 14.66 -17.54
N LYS A 87 5.16 13.43 -17.15
CA LYS A 87 6.56 12.99 -16.86
C LYS A 87 7.18 13.57 -15.59
N LYS A 88 6.45 14.38 -14.80
CA LYS A 88 6.89 14.85 -13.48
C LYS A 88 6.16 14.11 -12.38
N ILE A 89 6.87 13.76 -11.32
CA ILE A 89 6.28 13.12 -10.15
C ILE A 89 5.26 14.07 -9.51
N GLU A 90 4.11 13.54 -9.09
CA GLU A 90 3.09 14.36 -8.46
C GLU A 90 3.60 15.00 -7.15
N PRO A 91 3.52 16.33 -6.98
CA PRO A 91 4.09 17.00 -5.81
C PRO A 91 3.50 16.55 -4.48
N GLU A 92 2.23 16.17 -4.44
CA GLU A 92 1.60 15.65 -3.23
C GLU A 92 2.26 14.33 -2.77
N PHE A 93 2.59 13.44 -3.71
CA PHE A 93 3.31 12.21 -3.40
C PHE A 93 4.67 12.50 -2.76
N ILE A 94 5.44 13.42 -3.36
CA ILE A 94 6.75 13.84 -2.83
C ILE A 94 6.60 14.45 -1.43
N PHE A 95 5.61 15.33 -1.25
CA PHE A 95 5.37 15.97 0.02
C PHE A 95 5.01 14.97 1.11
N LEU A 96 4.14 13.99 0.82
CA LEU A 96 3.76 12.96 1.77
C LEU A 96 4.94 12.07 2.16
N ASP A 97 5.79 11.70 1.20
CA ASP A 97 7.01 10.92 1.44
C ASP A 97 7.97 11.66 2.39
N VAL A 98 8.34 12.89 2.04
CA VAL A 98 9.24 13.73 2.86
C VAL A 98 8.63 14.03 4.23
N LYS A 99 7.32 14.27 4.29
CA LYS A 99 6.61 14.51 5.56
C LYS A 99 6.63 13.28 6.45
N LEU A 100 6.38 12.09 5.88
CA LEU A 100 6.43 10.84 6.61
C LEU A 100 7.83 10.60 7.18
N GLU A 101 8.87 10.72 6.35
CA GLU A 101 10.27 10.59 6.79
C GLU A 101 10.61 11.57 7.92
N SER A 102 10.13 12.81 7.84
CA SER A 102 10.34 13.83 8.87
C SER A 102 9.66 13.47 10.19
N ILE A 103 8.45 12.90 10.14
CA ILE A 103 7.74 12.39 11.33
C ILE A 103 8.51 11.22 11.95
N GLU A 104 9.01 10.29 11.13
CA GLU A 104 9.81 9.17 11.62
C GLU A 104 11.09 9.63 12.33
N LYS A 105 11.78 10.62 11.75
CA LYS A 105 12.96 11.25 12.39
C LYS A 105 12.60 11.92 13.71
N ALA A 106 11.46 12.62 13.79
CA ALA A 106 11.00 13.25 15.03
C ALA A 106 10.68 12.21 16.12
N ILE A 107 10.01 11.11 15.77
CA ILE A 107 9.74 10.01 16.71
C ILE A 107 11.05 9.37 17.19
N ALA A 108 11.96 9.05 16.26
CA ALA A 108 13.24 8.44 16.60
C ALA A 108 14.12 9.35 17.45
N GLY A 109 14.08 10.67 17.23
CA GLY A 109 14.81 11.66 18.03
C GLY A 109 14.27 11.82 19.45
N GLU A 110 12.94 11.88 19.62
CA GLU A 110 12.33 12.14 20.93
C GLU A 110 12.15 10.85 21.78
N PHE A 111 11.92 9.70 21.13
CA PHE A 111 11.55 8.44 21.79
C PHE A 111 12.44 7.24 21.44
N GLY A 112 13.37 7.40 20.49
CA GLY A 112 14.27 6.33 20.03
C GLY A 112 13.68 5.45 18.93
N LYS A 113 14.56 4.72 18.24
CA LYS A 113 14.18 3.84 17.12
C LYS A 113 13.20 2.72 17.54
N CYS A 114 13.38 2.15 18.72
CA CYS A 114 12.51 1.10 19.23
C CYS A 114 11.05 1.58 19.41
N ALA A 115 10.84 2.87 19.73
CA ALA A 115 9.50 3.45 19.78
C ALA A 115 8.91 3.64 18.37
N LEU A 116 9.74 4.07 17.40
CA LEU A 116 9.33 4.15 16.00
C LEU A 116 8.89 2.78 15.47
N ASP A 117 9.68 1.73 15.69
CA ASP A 117 9.38 0.38 15.22
C ASP A 117 8.04 -0.13 15.77
N LYS A 118 7.77 0.11 17.06
CA LYS A 118 6.48 -0.21 17.69
C LYS A 118 5.31 0.53 17.07
N ILE A 119 5.48 1.80 16.71
CA ILE A 119 4.43 2.58 16.03
C ILE A 119 4.19 2.01 14.62
N LYS A 120 5.25 1.68 13.88
CA LYS A 120 5.15 1.07 12.55
C LYS A 120 4.43 -0.28 12.60
N GLU A 121 4.83 -1.14 13.53
CA GLU A 121 4.22 -2.46 13.73
C GLU A 121 2.75 -2.34 14.15
N GLY A 122 2.45 -1.49 15.12
CA GLY A 122 1.08 -1.24 15.57
C GLY A 122 0.17 -0.74 14.44
N TYR A 123 0.69 0.16 13.59
CA TYR A 123 -0.02 0.60 12.39
C TYR A 123 -0.32 -0.56 11.43
N GLN A 124 0.67 -1.41 11.13
CA GLN A 124 0.48 -2.56 10.24
C GLN A 124 -0.54 -3.55 10.79
N GLN A 125 -0.44 -3.88 12.08
CA GLN A 125 -1.40 -4.76 12.76
C GLN A 125 -2.81 -4.19 12.70
N GLU A 126 -2.98 -2.88 12.93
CA GLU A 126 -4.28 -2.21 12.82
C GLU A 126 -4.84 -2.29 11.39
N MET A 127 -4.02 -2.05 10.36
CA MET A 127 -4.48 -2.12 8.97
C MET A 127 -4.90 -3.54 8.58
N LEU A 128 -4.11 -4.56 8.95
CA LEU A 128 -4.45 -5.96 8.73
C LEU A 128 -5.74 -6.34 9.44
N LYS A 129 -5.87 -5.96 10.72
CA LYS A 129 -7.07 -6.20 11.51
C LYS A 129 -8.31 -5.61 10.83
N ARG A 130 -8.26 -4.34 10.40
CA ARG A 130 -9.37 -3.68 9.66
C ARG A 130 -9.75 -4.43 8.39
N ILE A 131 -8.77 -4.93 7.63
CA ILE A 131 -9.02 -5.71 6.39
C ILE A 131 -9.72 -7.03 6.72
N MET A 132 -9.28 -7.72 7.77
CA MET A 132 -9.86 -9.00 8.19
C MET A 132 -11.28 -8.83 8.73
N GLU A 133 -11.52 -7.81 9.55
CA GLU A 133 -12.81 -7.53 10.20
C GLU A 133 -13.85 -6.90 9.25
N GLN A 134 -13.41 -6.26 8.15
CA GLN A 134 -14.32 -5.70 7.14
C GLN A 134 -15.24 -6.76 6.47
N LYS A 135 -14.98 -8.06 6.65
CA LYS A 135 -15.79 -9.15 6.11
C LYS A 135 -17.09 -9.44 6.89
N GLU A 136 -17.27 -8.91 8.09
CA GLU A 136 -18.45 -9.23 8.92
C GLU A 136 -19.67 -8.31 8.69
N ALA A 137 -19.53 -7.26 7.88
CA ALA A 137 -20.56 -6.22 7.70
C ALA A 137 -21.28 -6.27 6.33
N ARG A 138 -21.26 -7.41 5.61
CA ARG A 138 -21.99 -7.59 4.33
C ARG A 138 -22.92 -8.78 4.37
#